data_AF-G0V605-F1
#
_entry.id   AF-G0V605-F1
#
_cell.length_a   1.000
_cell.length_b   1.000
_cell.length_c   1.000
_cell.angle_alpha   90.00
_cell.angle_beta   90.00
_cell.angle_gamma   90.00
#
_symmetry.space_group_name_H-M   'P 1'
#
loop_
_entity.id
_entity.type
_entity.pdbx_description
1 polymer ?
#
loop_
_entity_poly.entity_id
_entity_poly.type
_entity_poly.pdbx_seq_one_letter_code
_entity_poly.pdbx_strand_id
1 'polypeptide(L)'
;MANLTPLFRQCVTIIQTEHPSFKEPSQKTASQFRLNDTFIKECHQLLKCLLEMKKLATSIESQYLNDDDLEMTEAEKDDFDTEYRLQFQKYIQKFQLLESYEIDRQKLVNENLLKKQSNVLLNLFHSSSDKDNVKRLDKKTLQSLHQTNNNFRLGVLQSLSLLIGIVSSKFTSMQEERLSLQRKFDALNLNFPLNHDQSTSASSPLPSMTNIPSSAISMTVSESGPVETTHEEVKNYEETMSILTQQQIQLLESEHEELLNDKNEQLKKIEMINKSILDIVSIQTELSSHLQIQSQNINTVLDNQDDIELNIKAGNKQLQRAQRSAGKTARLTTYLAIIFGILILFLDYIS
;
A
#
# COMPACT_ATOMS: atom_id res chain seq x y z
N MET A 1 9.77 31.54 14.19
CA MET A 1 8.48 31.95 14.77
C MET A 1 8.61 31.87 16.29
N ALA A 2 8.26 32.94 17.01
CA ALA A 2 8.40 32.99 18.47
C ALA A 2 7.52 31.93 19.13
N ASN A 3 8.08 31.22 20.11
CA ASN A 3 7.38 30.14 20.80
C ASN A 3 6.32 30.77 21.73
N LEU A 4 5.06 30.75 21.32
CA LEU A 4 3.91 31.39 22.00
C LEU A 4 3.35 30.55 23.17
N THR A 5 3.85 29.34 23.34
CA THR A 5 3.45 28.41 24.41
C THR A 5 3.54 28.96 25.84
N PRO A 6 4.57 29.75 26.26
CA PRO A 6 4.63 30.27 27.62
C PRO A 6 3.58 31.36 27.87
N LEU A 7 3.31 32.21 26.87
CA LEU A 7 2.31 33.29 26.95
C LEU A 7 0.90 32.70 26.99
N PHE A 8 0.65 31.64 26.22
CA PHE A 8 -0.59 30.87 26.28
C PHE A 8 -0.82 30.21 27.64
N ARG A 9 0.21 29.59 28.24
CA ARG A 9 0.12 29.00 29.59
C ARG A 9 -0.23 30.05 30.63
N GLN A 10 0.36 31.24 30.53
CA GLN A 10 0.10 32.34 31.45
C GLN A 10 -1.36 32.83 31.36
N CYS A 11 -1.91 32.95 30.14
CA CYS A 11 -3.32 33.26 29.94
C CYS A 11 -4.26 32.16 30.49
N VAL A 12 -3.90 30.89 30.32
CA VAL A 12 -4.68 29.76 30.88
C VAL A 12 -4.70 29.79 32.40
N THR A 13 -3.57 30.08 33.05
CA THR A 13 -3.49 30.20 34.51
C THR A 13 -4.37 31.33 35.05
N ILE A 14 -4.36 32.50 34.38
CA ILE A 14 -5.18 33.65 34.76
C ILE A 14 -6.68 33.32 34.67
N ILE A 15 -7.08 32.64 33.59
CA ILE A 15 -8.48 32.22 33.38
C ILE A 15 -8.92 31.16 34.41
N GLN A 16 -8.04 30.22 34.77
CA GLN A 16 -8.31 29.23 35.82
C GLN A 16 -8.46 29.85 37.21
N THR A 17 -7.73 30.94 37.51
CA THR A 17 -7.86 31.65 38.78
C THR A 17 -9.15 32.47 38.89
N GLU A 18 -9.67 33.03 37.79
CA GLU A 18 -10.91 33.82 37.80
C GLU A 18 -12.18 32.94 37.75
N HIS A 19 -12.10 31.75 37.17
CA HIS A 19 -13.23 30.82 37.04
C HIS A 19 -12.87 29.40 37.54
N PRO A 20 -12.96 29.12 38.86
CA PRO A 20 -12.58 27.83 39.44
C PRO A 20 -13.48 26.64 39.03
N SER A 21 -14.52 26.88 38.24
CA SER A 21 -15.41 25.83 37.72
C SER A 21 -14.87 25.10 36.48
N PHE A 22 -13.80 25.57 35.87
CA PHE A 22 -13.12 24.85 34.78
C PHE A 22 -12.13 23.84 35.36
N LYS A 23 -12.64 22.72 35.86
CA LYS A 23 -11.80 21.55 36.15
C LYS A 23 -11.15 21.09 34.84
N GLU A 24 -9.83 20.89 34.85
CA GLU A 24 -9.12 20.22 33.75
C GLU A 24 -9.83 18.91 33.41
N PRO A 25 -9.96 18.55 32.12
CA PRO A 25 -10.43 17.22 31.76
C PRO A 25 -9.42 16.21 32.33
N SER A 26 -9.84 15.53 33.39
CA SER A 26 -9.00 14.56 34.10
C SER A 26 -8.36 13.58 33.13
N GLN A 27 -7.11 13.18 33.37
CA GLN A 27 -6.38 12.20 32.54
C GLN A 27 -7.13 10.88 32.28
N LYS A 28 -8.20 10.58 33.06
CA LYS A 28 -9.13 9.47 32.82
C LYS A 28 -9.85 9.54 31.47
N THR A 29 -10.11 10.74 30.94
CA THR A 29 -10.74 10.90 29.61
C THR A 29 -9.84 10.42 28.48
N ALA A 30 -8.51 10.54 28.60
CA ALA A 30 -7.58 10.12 27.54
C ALA A 30 -7.44 8.59 27.43
N SER A 31 -7.60 7.85 28.55
CA SER A 31 -7.58 6.38 28.55
C SER A 31 -8.86 5.75 28.02
N GLN A 32 -9.99 6.46 28.05
CA GLN A 32 -11.30 5.94 27.56
C GLN A 32 -11.40 5.83 26.04
N PHE A 33 -10.49 6.45 25.28
CA PHE A 33 -10.49 6.43 23.81
C PHE A 33 -9.40 5.54 23.21
N ARG A 34 -8.71 4.71 24.00
CA ARG A 34 -7.70 3.78 23.47
C ARG A 34 -8.37 2.56 22.84
N LEU A 35 -8.34 2.50 21.51
CA LEU A 35 -8.75 1.35 20.72
C LEU A 35 -7.67 0.27 20.77
N ASN A 36 -7.62 -0.50 21.86
CA ASN A 36 -6.83 -1.73 21.93
C ASN A 36 -7.59 -2.85 21.22
N ASP A 37 -7.66 -2.79 19.90
CA ASP A 37 -8.34 -3.79 19.07
C ASP A 37 -7.34 -4.80 18.49
N THR A 38 -7.80 -6.04 18.32
CA THR A 38 -7.07 -7.14 17.69
C THR A 38 -6.63 -6.75 16.28
N PHE A 39 -7.46 -6.02 15.53
CA PHE A 39 -7.10 -5.49 14.20
C PHE A 39 -5.81 -4.67 14.19
N ILE A 40 -5.66 -3.71 15.13
CA ILE A 40 -4.48 -2.85 15.19
C ILE A 40 -3.22 -3.65 15.55
N LYS A 41 -3.36 -4.70 16.38
CA LYS A 41 -2.25 -5.61 16.68
C LYS A 41 -1.83 -6.41 15.44
N GLU A 42 -2.78 -6.91 14.67
CA GLU A 42 -2.52 -7.63 13.42
C GLU A 42 -1.89 -6.73 12.35
N CYS A 43 -2.36 -5.48 12.21
CA CYS A 43 -1.73 -4.48 11.34
C CYS A 43 -0.29 -4.18 11.77
N HIS A 44 -0.05 -4.03 13.06
CA HIS A 44 1.30 -3.77 13.58
C HIS A 44 2.23 -4.97 13.39
N GLN A 45 1.74 -6.20 13.56
CA GLN A 45 2.52 -7.39 13.27
C GLN A 45 2.88 -7.46 11.78
N LEU A 46 1.90 -7.22 10.89
CA LEU A 46 2.13 -7.20 9.44
C LEU A 46 3.11 -6.10 9.03
N LEU A 47 3.00 -4.90 9.63
CA LEU A 47 3.95 -3.81 9.44
C LEU A 47 5.37 -4.24 9.82
N LYS A 48 5.53 -4.89 10.98
CA LYS A 48 6.84 -5.38 11.44
C LYS A 48 7.43 -6.39 10.46
N CYS A 49 6.64 -7.37 10.01
CA CYS A 49 7.08 -8.36 9.04
C CYS A 49 7.51 -7.72 7.70
N LEU A 50 6.75 -6.74 7.19
CA LEU A 50 7.10 -6.03 5.96
C LEU A 50 8.38 -5.20 6.11
N LEU A 51 8.62 -4.60 7.27
CA LEU A 51 9.86 -3.88 7.55
C LEU A 51 11.08 -4.81 7.66
N GLU A 52 10.91 -5.98 8.29
CA GLU A 52 11.94 -7.02 8.34
C GLU A 52 12.28 -7.52 6.93
N MET A 53 11.28 -7.80 6.11
CA MET A 53 11.45 -8.23 4.73
C MET A 53 12.10 -7.14 3.86
N LYS A 54 11.72 -5.87 4.03
CA LYS A 54 12.41 -4.74 3.37
C LYS A 54 13.89 -4.67 3.76
N LYS A 55 14.18 -4.81 5.06
CA LYS A 55 15.56 -4.77 5.57
C LYS A 55 16.39 -5.91 4.99
N LEU A 56 15.81 -7.10 4.93
CA LEU A 56 16.42 -8.29 4.35
C LEU A 56 16.68 -8.09 2.85
N ALA A 57 15.72 -7.57 2.08
CA ALA A 57 15.93 -7.22 0.67
C ALA A 57 17.06 -6.19 0.49
N THR A 58 17.11 -5.15 1.33
CA THR A 58 18.19 -4.12 1.24
C THR A 58 19.56 -4.68 1.67
N SER A 59 19.60 -5.62 2.61
CA SER A 59 20.84 -6.24 3.06
C SER A 59 21.41 -7.22 2.04
N ILE A 60 20.52 -7.91 1.31
CA ILE A 60 20.90 -8.94 0.34
C ILE A 60 21.12 -8.33 -1.03
N GLU A 61 20.55 -7.16 -1.34
CA GLU A 61 20.71 -6.47 -2.63
C GLU A 61 22.17 -6.41 -3.11
N SER A 62 23.11 -6.03 -2.24
CA SER A 62 24.53 -5.96 -2.63
C SER A 62 25.12 -7.35 -2.94
N GLN A 63 24.74 -8.37 -2.17
CA GLN A 63 25.21 -9.75 -2.36
C GLN A 63 24.53 -10.44 -3.56
N TYR A 64 23.31 -10.02 -3.88
CA TYR A 64 22.49 -10.55 -4.96
C TYR A 64 22.94 -10.03 -6.33
N LEU A 65 23.32 -8.75 -6.41
CA LEU A 65 23.86 -8.11 -7.62
C LEU A 65 25.31 -8.50 -7.92
N ASN A 66 26.09 -8.93 -6.92
CA ASN A 66 27.46 -9.35 -7.13
C ASN A 66 27.47 -10.61 -8.00
N ASP A 67 28.25 -10.55 -9.09
CA ASP A 67 28.40 -11.62 -10.09
C ASP A 67 29.47 -12.65 -9.69
N ASP A 68 30.26 -12.33 -8.66
CA ASP A 68 31.19 -13.29 -8.07
C ASP A 68 30.42 -14.31 -7.23
N ASP A 69 30.38 -15.56 -7.68
CA ASP A 69 29.88 -16.77 -6.97
C ASP A 69 30.54 -17.00 -5.59
N LEU A 70 31.42 -16.10 -5.14
CA LEU A 70 32.11 -16.14 -3.86
C LEU A 70 31.20 -15.84 -2.66
N GLU A 71 30.09 -15.12 -2.86
CA GLU A 71 29.17 -14.75 -1.76
C GLU A 71 27.84 -15.51 -1.79
N MET A 72 27.27 -15.79 -2.98
CA MET A 72 25.99 -16.50 -3.12
C MET A 72 25.90 -17.18 -4.49
N THR A 73 25.64 -18.49 -4.50
CA THR A 73 25.52 -19.26 -5.75
C THR A 73 24.21 -18.92 -6.48
N GLU A 74 24.16 -19.04 -7.81
CA GLU A 74 22.93 -18.84 -8.59
C GLU A 74 21.71 -19.62 -8.06
N ALA A 75 21.93 -20.85 -7.56
CA ALA A 75 20.88 -21.65 -6.93
C ALA A 75 20.36 -21.07 -5.61
N GLU A 76 21.23 -20.48 -4.78
CA GLU A 76 20.84 -19.83 -3.53
C GLU A 76 20.06 -18.54 -3.80
N LYS A 77 20.39 -17.83 -4.88
CA LYS A 77 19.62 -16.67 -5.37
C LYS A 77 18.21 -17.07 -5.81
N ASP A 78 18.07 -18.20 -6.50
CA ASP A 78 16.76 -18.74 -6.90
C ASP A 78 15.92 -19.19 -5.70
N ASP A 79 16.53 -19.90 -4.75
CA ASP A 79 15.86 -20.31 -3.51
C ASP A 79 15.38 -19.08 -2.72
N PHE A 80 16.23 -18.05 -2.62
CA PHE A 80 15.86 -16.78 -2.02
C PHE A 80 14.66 -16.13 -2.73
N ASP A 81 14.67 -16.06 -4.06
CA ASP A 81 13.58 -15.48 -4.84
C ASP A 81 12.26 -16.23 -4.61
N THR A 82 12.31 -17.56 -4.53
CA THR A 82 11.11 -18.37 -4.26
C THR A 82 10.59 -18.17 -2.84
N GLU A 83 11.47 -18.14 -1.83
CA GLU A 83 11.10 -17.93 -0.44
C GLU A 83 10.54 -16.52 -0.24
N TYR A 84 11.23 -15.50 -0.76
CA TYR A 84 10.82 -14.11 -0.68
C TYR A 84 9.45 -13.91 -1.32
N ARG A 85 9.23 -14.45 -2.53
CA ARG A 85 7.94 -14.40 -3.22
C ARG A 85 6.83 -15.06 -2.39
N LEU A 86 7.09 -16.25 -1.84
CA LEU A 86 6.10 -16.98 -1.04
C LEU A 86 5.73 -16.22 0.24
N GLN A 87 6.71 -15.64 0.94
CA GLN A 87 6.47 -14.83 2.12
C GLN A 87 5.69 -13.56 1.77
N PHE A 88 6.08 -12.87 0.70
CA PHE A 88 5.40 -11.68 0.22
C PHE A 88 3.92 -11.96 -0.11
N GLN A 89 3.65 -13.06 -0.83
CA GLN A 89 2.29 -13.49 -1.15
C GLN A 89 1.46 -13.76 0.11
N LYS A 90 2.02 -14.43 1.13
CA LYS A 90 1.35 -14.64 2.42
C LYS A 90 0.99 -13.32 3.11
N TYR A 91 1.87 -12.33 3.06
CA TYR A 91 1.63 -11.01 3.65
C TYR A 91 0.54 -10.23 2.92
N ILE A 92 0.47 -10.35 1.59
CA ILE A 92 -0.60 -9.75 0.79
C ILE A 92 -1.93 -10.42 1.06
N GLN A 93 -1.99 -11.74 1.12
CA GLN A 93 -3.20 -12.47 1.50
C GLN A 93 -3.69 -12.03 2.89
N LYS A 94 -2.76 -11.89 3.86
CA LYS A 94 -3.09 -11.35 5.17
C LYS A 94 -3.64 -9.93 5.08
N PHE A 95 -3.04 -9.07 4.25
CA PHE A 95 -3.55 -7.72 4.00
C PHE A 95 -4.97 -7.72 3.42
N GLN A 96 -5.25 -8.53 2.39
CA GLN A 96 -6.57 -8.66 1.77
C GLN A 96 -7.64 -9.14 2.76
N LEU A 97 -7.29 -10.07 3.66
CA LEU A 97 -8.19 -10.50 4.74
C LEU A 97 -8.51 -9.36 5.71
N LEU A 98 -7.50 -8.57 6.08
CA LEU A 98 -7.68 -7.40 6.95
C LEU A 98 -8.54 -6.32 6.28
N GLU A 99 -8.36 -6.10 4.98
CA GLU A 99 -9.17 -5.17 4.20
C GLU A 99 -10.62 -5.62 4.10
N SER A 100 -10.85 -6.90 3.74
CA SER A 100 -12.18 -7.50 3.68
C SER A 100 -12.91 -7.39 5.03
N TYR A 101 -12.19 -7.66 6.12
CA TYR A 101 -12.71 -7.53 7.48
C TYR A 101 -13.19 -6.10 7.79
N GLU A 102 -12.41 -5.06 7.43
CA GLU A 102 -12.83 -3.67 7.68
C GLU A 102 -13.99 -3.25 6.77
N ILE A 103 -14.02 -3.71 5.51
CA ILE A 103 -15.16 -3.48 4.61
C ILE A 103 -16.45 -4.06 5.19
N ASP A 104 -16.42 -5.31 5.66
CA ASP A 104 -17.60 -5.97 6.22
C ASP A 104 -18.02 -5.35 7.55
N ARG A 105 -17.05 -4.96 8.39
CA ARG A 105 -17.32 -4.19 9.61
C ARG A 105 -17.99 -2.85 9.30
N GLN A 106 -17.50 -2.10 8.31
CA GLN A 106 -18.11 -0.82 7.91
C GLN A 106 -19.56 -1.01 7.44
N LYS A 107 -19.83 -2.03 6.63
CA LYS A 107 -21.19 -2.38 6.20
C LYS A 107 -22.10 -2.67 7.40
N LEU A 108 -21.65 -3.53 8.32
CA LEU A 108 -22.41 -3.87 9.53
C LEU A 108 -22.65 -2.64 10.42
N VAL A 109 -21.64 -1.81 10.65
CA VAL A 109 -21.78 -0.60 11.49
C VAL A 109 -22.73 0.41 10.85
N ASN A 110 -22.64 0.62 9.53
CA ASN A 110 -23.54 1.51 8.80
C ASN A 110 -24.98 0.98 8.81
N GLU A 111 -25.18 -0.32 8.56
CA GLU A 111 -26.50 -0.94 8.66
C GLU A 111 -27.11 -0.81 10.05
N ASN A 112 -26.34 -1.05 11.11
CA ASN A 112 -26.80 -0.93 12.50
C ASN A 112 -27.03 0.54 12.92
N LEU A 113 -26.31 1.50 12.34
CA LEU A 113 -26.55 2.94 12.54
C LEU A 113 -27.84 3.41 11.85
N LEU A 114 -28.13 2.87 10.66
CA LEU A 114 -29.29 3.21 9.82
C LEU A 114 -30.57 2.48 10.29
N LYS A 115 -30.50 1.19 10.60
CA LYS A 115 -31.58 0.40 11.21
C LYS A 115 -31.61 0.67 12.72
N LYS A 116 -32.23 1.78 13.10
CA LYS A 116 -32.62 2.18 14.47
C LYS A 116 -32.64 1.01 15.50
N GLN A 117 -31.85 1.17 16.58
CA GLN A 117 -31.63 0.29 17.76
C GLN A 117 -30.37 -0.59 17.71
N SER A 118 -29.38 -0.27 18.54
CA SER A 118 -29.03 -1.22 19.60
C SER A 118 -28.40 -0.51 20.79
N ASN A 119 -28.94 -0.77 21.97
CA ASN A 119 -28.29 -0.47 23.24
C ASN A 119 -27.01 -1.33 23.44
N VAL A 120 -26.63 -2.15 22.45
CA VAL A 120 -25.50 -3.09 22.50
C VAL A 120 -24.18 -2.37 22.20
N LEU A 121 -24.15 -1.44 21.24
CA LEU A 121 -22.98 -0.57 21.04
C LEU A 121 -22.78 0.38 22.23
N LEU A 122 -23.86 0.85 22.86
CA LEU A 122 -23.76 1.66 24.08
C LEU A 122 -23.20 0.84 25.26
N ASN A 123 -23.60 -0.43 25.43
CA ASN A 123 -23.09 -1.28 26.52
C ASN A 123 -21.60 -1.66 26.39
N LEU A 124 -21.02 -1.66 25.18
CA LEU A 124 -19.58 -1.89 24.99
C LEU A 124 -18.73 -0.65 25.31
N PHE A 125 -19.32 0.55 25.28
CA PHE A 125 -18.63 1.81 25.60
C PHE A 125 -19.07 2.44 26.94
N HIS A 126 -20.08 1.90 27.64
CA HIS A 126 -20.62 2.38 28.93
C HIS A 126 -20.01 1.70 30.17
N SER A 127 -18.74 1.26 30.09
CA SER A 127 -17.99 0.98 31.32
C SER A 127 -17.63 2.32 31.97
N SER A 128 -18.38 2.69 33.00
CA SER A 128 -18.23 3.89 33.85
C SER A 128 -18.88 5.19 33.36
N SER A 129 -20.17 5.36 33.68
CA SER A 129 -20.64 6.40 34.63
C SER A 129 -21.97 7.04 34.21
N ASP A 130 -22.90 7.02 35.17
CA ASP A 130 -24.04 7.90 35.39
C ASP A 130 -25.15 8.02 34.32
N LYS A 131 -26.20 7.22 34.58
CA LYS A 131 -27.55 7.34 34.04
C LYS A 131 -28.12 8.61 34.66
N ASP A 132 -28.44 9.69 33.95
CA ASP A 132 -29.86 9.91 33.63
C ASP A 132 -30.11 11.16 32.74
N ASN A 133 -29.09 11.93 32.32
CA ASN A 133 -29.30 13.18 31.56
C ASN A 133 -28.67 13.24 30.15
N VAL A 134 -28.03 12.17 29.64
CA VAL A 134 -27.12 12.24 28.46
C VAL A 134 -27.72 11.66 27.15
N LYS A 135 -28.93 11.09 27.17
CA LYS A 135 -29.50 10.28 26.07
C LYS A 135 -29.58 10.92 24.67
N ARG A 136 -29.50 12.25 24.53
CA ARG A 136 -29.53 12.94 23.22
C ARG A 136 -28.18 13.48 22.76
N LEU A 137 -27.23 13.67 23.67
CA LEU A 137 -25.87 14.10 23.34
C LEU A 137 -25.00 12.90 22.89
N ASP A 138 -25.30 11.70 23.38
CA ASP A 138 -24.52 10.47 23.14
C ASP A 138 -24.54 9.96 21.69
N LYS A 139 -25.67 10.08 20.96
CA LYS A 139 -25.74 9.56 19.58
C LYS A 139 -24.81 10.31 18.63
N LYS A 140 -24.67 11.63 18.79
CA LYS A 140 -23.80 12.47 17.96
C LYS A 140 -22.34 12.18 18.25
N THR A 141 -21.97 12.08 19.52
CA THR A 141 -20.61 11.75 19.97
C THR A 141 -20.20 10.34 19.54
N LEU A 142 -21.12 9.38 19.58
CA LEU A 142 -20.89 8.01 19.12
C LEU A 142 -20.69 7.95 17.60
N GLN A 143 -21.50 8.67 16.83
CA GLN A 143 -21.34 8.74 15.37
C GLN A 143 -19.99 9.37 14.98
N SER A 144 -19.59 10.48 15.62
CA SER A 144 -18.28 11.09 15.37
C SER A 144 -17.13 10.16 15.77
N LEU A 145 -17.25 9.43 16.88
CA LEU A 145 -16.22 8.47 17.31
C LEU A 145 -16.07 7.32 16.32
N HIS A 146 -17.18 6.77 15.81
CA HIS A 146 -17.15 5.74 14.78
C HIS A 146 -16.47 6.25 13.50
N GLN A 147 -16.79 7.47 13.07
CA GLN A 147 -16.19 8.08 11.89
C GLN A 147 -14.69 8.32 12.07
N THR A 148 -14.26 8.87 13.20
CA THR A 148 -12.83 9.08 13.50
C THR A 148 -12.07 7.76 13.55
N ASN A 149 -12.64 6.73 14.18
CA ASN A 149 -12.03 5.39 14.23
C ASN A 149 -11.93 4.77 12.83
N ASN A 150 -12.96 4.94 12.01
CA ASN A 150 -12.95 4.47 10.63
C ASN A 150 -11.84 5.15 9.81
N ASN A 151 -11.71 6.47 9.91
CA ASN A 151 -10.67 7.25 9.22
C ASN A 151 -9.27 6.81 9.65
N PHE A 152 -9.08 6.60 10.96
CA PHE A 152 -7.81 6.10 11.47
C PHE A 152 -7.44 4.73 10.89
N ARG A 153 -8.39 3.78 10.86
CA ARG A 153 -8.14 2.43 10.33
C ARG A 153 -7.93 2.40 8.83
N LEU A 154 -8.69 3.20 8.08
CA LEU A 154 -8.47 3.39 6.65
C LEU A 154 -7.08 3.98 6.39
N GLY A 155 -6.64 4.96 7.19
CA GLY A 155 -5.29 5.49 7.11
C GLY A 155 -4.20 4.45 7.41
N VAL A 156 -4.44 3.56 8.39
CA VAL A 156 -3.54 2.44 8.69
C VAL A 156 -3.46 1.49 7.49
N LEU A 157 -4.59 1.08 6.92
CA LEU A 157 -4.62 0.21 5.72
C LEU A 157 -3.93 0.85 4.52
N GLN A 158 -4.15 2.15 4.29
CA GLN A 158 -3.49 2.88 3.22
C GLN A 158 -1.98 2.93 3.41
N SER A 159 -1.52 3.22 4.64
CA SER A 159 -0.08 3.24 4.95
C SER A 159 0.58 1.87 4.75
N LEU A 160 -0.15 0.81 5.07
CA LEU A 160 0.30 -0.56 4.92
C LEU A 160 0.36 -0.97 3.44
N SER A 161 -0.67 -0.62 2.68
CA SER A 161 -0.72 -0.82 1.23
C SER A 161 0.40 -0.07 0.51
N LEU A 162 0.67 1.18 0.90
CA LEU A 162 1.81 1.93 0.39
C LEU A 162 3.15 1.25 0.71
N LEU A 163 3.31 0.71 1.93
CA LEU A 163 4.52 -0.02 2.30
C LEU A 163 4.69 -1.30 1.48
N ILE A 164 3.63 -2.08 1.29
CA ILE A 164 3.63 -3.27 0.43
C ILE A 164 4.06 -2.87 -1.00
N GLY A 165 3.54 -1.76 -1.53
CA GLY A 165 3.94 -1.23 -2.83
C GLY A 165 5.42 -0.87 -2.92
N ILE A 166 5.97 -0.21 -1.89
CA ILE A 166 7.41 0.10 -1.82
C ILE A 166 8.26 -1.17 -1.81
N VAL A 167 7.85 -2.17 -1.01
CA VAL A 167 8.59 -3.43 -0.91
C VAL A 167 8.51 -4.24 -2.20
N SER A 168 7.34 -4.27 -2.84
CA SER A 168 7.13 -4.86 -4.16
C SER A 168 8.04 -4.23 -5.19
N SER A 169 8.01 -2.89 -5.31
CA SER A 169 8.80 -2.15 -6.30
C SER A 169 10.29 -2.38 -6.11
N LYS A 170 10.77 -2.45 -4.86
CA LYS A 170 12.18 -2.72 -4.56
C LYS A 170 12.59 -4.13 -4.97
N PHE A 171 11.74 -5.12 -4.71
CA PHE A 171 12.00 -6.50 -5.12
C PHE A 171 11.98 -6.65 -6.64
N THR A 172 10.97 -6.09 -7.32
CA THR A 172 10.89 -6.09 -8.78
C THR A 172 12.14 -5.44 -9.41
N SER A 173 12.60 -4.29 -8.89
CA SER A 173 13.80 -3.64 -9.42
C SER A 173 15.05 -4.52 -9.32
N MET A 174 15.16 -5.30 -8.24
CA MET A 174 16.28 -6.21 -8.02
C MET A 174 16.25 -7.39 -9.01
N GLN A 175 15.05 -7.94 -9.27
CA GLN A 175 14.86 -9.01 -10.24
C GLN A 175 15.07 -8.54 -11.69
N GLU A 176 14.59 -7.34 -12.03
CA GLU A 176 14.81 -6.72 -13.35
C GLU A 176 16.30 -6.50 -13.61
N GLU A 177 17.04 -6.05 -12.59
CA GLU A 177 18.49 -5.86 -12.68
C GLU A 177 19.21 -7.18 -12.90
N ARG A 178 18.90 -8.23 -12.11
CA ARG A 178 19.44 -9.59 -12.31
C ARG A 178 19.17 -10.12 -13.71
N LEU A 179 17.94 -10.00 -14.19
CA LEU A 179 17.56 -10.43 -15.53
C LEU A 179 18.27 -9.63 -16.62
N SER A 180 18.55 -8.34 -16.38
CA SER A 180 19.35 -7.52 -17.30
C SER A 180 20.82 -7.96 -17.34
N LEU A 181 21.39 -8.38 -16.20
CA LEU A 181 22.76 -8.87 -16.10
C LEU A 181 22.90 -10.21 -16.79
N GLN A 182 22.00 -11.16 -16.53
CA GLN A 182 21.98 -12.46 -17.22
C GLN A 182 21.88 -12.29 -18.74
N ARG A 183 20.97 -11.43 -19.23
CA ARG A 183 20.86 -11.15 -20.68
C ARG A 183 22.15 -10.57 -21.27
N LYS A 184 22.85 -9.70 -20.54
CA LYS A 184 24.13 -9.15 -21.00
C LYS A 184 25.22 -10.22 -21.01
N PHE A 185 25.28 -11.05 -19.99
CA PHE A 185 26.22 -12.17 -19.93
C PHE A 185 26.00 -13.15 -21.07
N ASP A 186 24.75 -13.53 -21.33
CA ASP A 186 24.40 -14.40 -22.45
C ASP A 186 24.80 -13.79 -23.79
N ALA A 187 24.57 -12.50 -23.99
CA ALA A 187 24.98 -11.79 -25.19
C ALA A 187 26.51 -11.74 -25.35
N LEU A 188 27.26 -11.62 -24.26
CA LEU A 188 28.73 -11.64 -24.26
C LEU A 188 29.28 -13.05 -24.54
N ASN A 189 28.67 -14.09 -23.97
CA ASN A 189 29.03 -15.48 -24.22
C ASN A 189 28.78 -15.87 -25.69
N LEU A 190 27.68 -15.40 -26.29
CA LEU A 190 27.40 -15.58 -27.73
C LEU A 190 28.39 -14.82 -28.64
N ASN A 191 28.94 -13.71 -28.15
CA ASN A 191 29.89 -12.88 -28.88
C ASN A 191 31.35 -13.30 -28.70
N PHE A 192 31.65 -14.31 -27.88
CA PHE A 192 32.98 -14.92 -27.88
C PHE A 192 33.08 -15.83 -29.10
N PRO A 193 33.77 -15.42 -30.18
CA PRO A 193 34.11 -16.39 -31.21
C PRO A 193 35.10 -17.33 -30.53
N LEU A 194 34.84 -18.62 -30.60
CA LEU A 194 35.80 -19.65 -30.24
C LEU A 194 36.96 -19.62 -31.26
N ASN A 195 37.75 -18.55 -31.25
CA ASN A 195 39.01 -18.46 -31.98
C ASN A 195 40.02 -19.33 -31.23
N HIS A 196 39.88 -20.64 -31.41
CA HIS A 196 40.94 -21.58 -31.09
C HIS A 196 42.02 -21.50 -32.17
N ASP A 197 42.63 -20.33 -32.35
CA ASP A 197 43.89 -20.22 -33.07
C ASP A 197 45.02 -20.48 -32.08
N GLN A 198 45.39 -21.75 -32.02
CA GLN A 198 46.59 -22.22 -31.39
C GLN A 198 47.80 -21.72 -32.21
N SER A 199 48.25 -20.49 -31.97
CA SER A 199 49.61 -20.07 -32.32
C SER A 199 50.16 -19.06 -31.32
N THR A 200 51.00 -19.59 -30.44
CA THR A 200 52.23 -19.01 -29.89
C THR A 200 52.45 -17.50 -29.95
N SER A 201 52.73 -16.96 -28.76
CA SER A 201 53.64 -15.84 -28.42
C SER A 201 53.12 -14.39 -28.45
N ALA A 202 53.06 -13.86 -27.22
CA ALA A 202 53.48 -12.53 -26.78
C ALA A 202 52.71 -11.28 -27.22
N SER A 203 52.34 -10.53 -26.18
CA SER A 203 51.94 -9.11 -26.10
C SER A 203 50.46 -8.80 -26.28
N SER A 204 49.86 -8.36 -25.18
CA SER A 204 48.55 -7.73 -25.08
C SER A 204 48.36 -6.62 -26.12
N PRO A 205 47.11 -6.31 -26.48
CA PRO A 205 46.54 -5.11 -25.89
C PRO A 205 45.08 -5.26 -25.43
N LEU A 206 44.81 -4.62 -24.30
CA LEU A 206 43.52 -4.24 -23.73
C LEU A 206 42.47 -3.85 -24.81
N PRO A 207 41.21 -4.34 -24.76
CA PRO A 207 40.16 -3.81 -25.61
C PRO A 207 39.65 -2.49 -25.05
N SER A 208 39.86 -1.43 -25.83
CA SER A 208 39.32 -0.09 -25.62
C SER A 208 37.79 -0.11 -25.63
N MET A 209 37.20 0.38 -24.54
CA MET A 209 35.79 0.78 -24.48
C MET A 209 35.53 1.83 -25.58
N THR A 210 34.85 1.43 -26.66
CA THR A 210 34.41 2.37 -27.70
C THR A 210 32.91 2.23 -27.88
N ASN A 211 32.22 3.29 -27.45
CA ASN A 211 30.81 3.63 -27.63
C ASN A 211 30.03 2.81 -28.68
N ILE A 212 29.09 1.99 -28.22
CA ILE A 212 27.95 1.54 -29.03
C ILE A 212 26.75 2.41 -28.62
N PRO A 213 26.17 3.22 -29.53
CA PRO A 213 25.04 4.08 -29.19
C PRO A 213 23.79 3.24 -28.87
N SER A 214 23.25 3.47 -27.68
CA SER A 214 22.02 2.88 -27.18
C SER A 214 20.79 3.52 -27.85
N SER A 215 20.43 3.09 -29.05
CA SER A 215 19.05 3.22 -29.53
C SER A 215 18.78 2.29 -30.70
N ALA A 216 17.75 1.44 -30.52
CA ALA A 216 17.15 0.55 -31.53
C ALA A 216 17.92 -0.73 -31.87
N ILE A 217 18.16 -1.60 -30.87
CA ILE A 217 18.15 -3.05 -31.13
C ILE A 217 16.71 -3.51 -30.95
N SER A 218 15.92 -3.36 -32.01
CA SER A 218 14.60 -3.95 -32.13
C SER A 218 14.78 -5.46 -32.21
N MET A 219 14.31 -6.20 -31.20
CA MET A 219 14.07 -7.64 -31.31
C MET A 219 13.03 -7.87 -32.42
N THR A 220 13.52 -8.14 -33.62
CA THR A 220 12.83 -9.07 -34.50
C THR A 220 13.52 -10.41 -34.29
N VAL A 221 12.78 -11.38 -33.76
CA VAL A 221 13.06 -12.79 -34.03
C VAL A 221 12.95 -12.91 -35.55
N SER A 222 14.07 -12.70 -36.24
CA SER A 222 14.24 -13.27 -37.56
C SER A 222 14.29 -14.76 -37.30
N GLU A 223 13.12 -15.40 -37.37
CA GLU A 223 12.99 -16.67 -38.05
C GLU A 223 14.04 -16.63 -39.16
N SER A 224 15.06 -17.48 -39.06
CA SER A 224 16.09 -17.58 -40.07
C SER A 224 15.38 -17.94 -41.37
N GLY A 225 14.97 -16.91 -42.13
CA GLY A 225 14.66 -17.06 -43.54
C GLY A 225 15.84 -17.82 -44.15
N PRO A 226 15.60 -18.70 -45.12
CA PRO A 226 16.61 -19.61 -45.62
C PRO A 226 17.83 -18.76 -45.98
N VAL A 227 18.90 -18.90 -45.19
CA VAL A 227 20.18 -18.29 -45.50
C VAL A 227 20.55 -18.92 -46.82
N GLU A 228 20.62 -18.11 -47.87
CA GLU A 228 21.13 -18.52 -49.16
C GLU A 228 22.62 -18.79 -48.93
N THR A 229 22.92 -20.02 -48.50
CA THR A 229 24.28 -20.48 -48.20
C THR A 229 25.09 -20.27 -49.45
N THR A 230 26.08 -19.38 -49.38
CA THR A 230 26.93 -19.15 -50.55
C THR A 230 27.64 -20.45 -50.89
N HIS A 231 27.85 -20.73 -52.19
CA HIS A 231 28.50 -21.98 -52.63
C HIS A 231 29.91 -22.14 -52.03
N GLU A 232 30.55 -21.02 -51.65
CA GLU A 232 31.82 -20.97 -50.94
C GLU A 232 31.72 -21.43 -49.48
N GLU A 233 30.67 -21.10 -48.74
CA GLU A 233 30.46 -21.58 -47.36
C GLU A 233 30.21 -23.09 -47.32
N VAL A 234 29.43 -23.62 -48.28
CA VAL A 234 29.17 -25.07 -48.39
C VAL A 234 30.47 -25.82 -48.72
N LYS A 235 31.27 -25.30 -49.65
CA LYS A 235 32.55 -25.90 -50.03
C LYS A 235 33.55 -25.85 -48.88
N ASN A 236 33.61 -24.74 -48.14
CA ASN A 236 34.48 -24.59 -46.98
C ASN A 236 34.06 -25.54 -45.84
N TYR A 237 32.76 -25.77 -45.64
CA TYR A 237 32.24 -26.75 -44.70
C TYR A 237 32.61 -28.19 -45.09
N GLU A 238 32.45 -28.55 -46.37
CA GLU A 238 32.83 -29.87 -46.90
C GLU A 238 34.34 -30.13 -46.78
N GLU A 239 35.16 -29.12 -47.07
CA GLU A 239 36.62 -29.20 -46.98
C GLU A 239 37.05 -29.35 -45.51
N THR A 240 36.45 -28.60 -44.59
CA THR A 240 36.73 -28.69 -43.14
C THR A 240 36.28 -30.04 -42.56
N MET A 241 35.11 -30.54 -42.95
CA MET A 241 34.60 -31.86 -42.54
C MET A 241 35.45 -33.02 -43.08
N SER A 242 36.08 -32.84 -44.25
CA SER A 242 36.99 -33.84 -44.82
C SER A 242 38.34 -33.94 -44.10
N ILE A 243 38.75 -32.87 -43.39
CA ILE A 243 40.02 -32.78 -42.66
C ILE A 243 39.88 -33.28 -41.22
N LEU A 244 38.69 -33.24 -40.63
CA LEU A 244 38.43 -33.75 -39.28
C LEU A 244 38.44 -35.28 -39.23
N THR A 245 39.10 -35.85 -38.23
CA THR A 245 39.00 -37.28 -37.93
C THR A 245 37.63 -37.64 -37.36
N GLN A 246 37.16 -38.87 -37.58
CA GLN A 246 35.87 -39.38 -37.08
C GLN A 246 35.69 -39.18 -35.56
N GLN A 247 36.78 -39.26 -34.78
CA GLN A 247 36.78 -39.00 -33.34
C GLN A 247 36.56 -37.51 -33.00
N GLN A 248 37.08 -36.59 -33.80
CA GLN A 248 36.87 -35.15 -33.63
C GLN A 248 35.43 -34.75 -33.97
N ILE A 249 34.82 -35.38 -34.98
CA ILE A 249 33.40 -35.15 -35.32
C ILE A 249 32.49 -35.58 -34.17
N GLN A 250 32.75 -36.76 -33.59
CA GLN A 250 31.96 -37.26 -32.46
C GLN A 250 32.15 -36.41 -31.19
N LEU A 251 33.37 -35.88 -30.97
CA LEU A 251 33.63 -34.92 -29.90
C LEU A 251 32.87 -33.61 -30.12
N LEU A 252 32.90 -33.07 -31.35
CA LEU A 252 32.21 -31.84 -31.70
C LEU A 252 30.69 -31.97 -31.57
N GLU A 253 30.13 -33.13 -31.94
CA GLU A 253 28.71 -33.43 -31.77
C GLU A 253 28.33 -33.48 -30.28
N SER A 254 29.17 -34.11 -29.45
CA SER A 254 29.01 -34.12 -27.99
C SER A 254 29.10 -32.72 -27.37
N GLU A 255 30.08 -31.91 -27.78
CA GLU A 255 30.25 -30.53 -27.30
C GLU A 255 29.08 -29.63 -27.72
N HIS A 256 28.55 -29.84 -28.93
CA HIS A 256 27.37 -29.13 -29.41
C HIS A 256 26.11 -29.51 -28.63
N GLU A 257 25.93 -30.80 -28.32
CA GLU A 257 24.81 -31.27 -27.48
C GLU A 257 24.91 -30.71 -26.05
N GLU A 258 26.11 -30.69 -25.47
CA GLU A 258 26.37 -30.08 -24.16
C GLU A 258 26.06 -28.58 -24.16
N LEU A 259 26.55 -27.84 -25.16
CA LEU A 259 26.25 -26.41 -25.32
C LEU A 259 24.74 -26.16 -25.46
N LEU A 260 24.02 -26.97 -26.26
CA LEU A 260 22.57 -26.85 -26.42
C LEU A 260 21.84 -27.12 -25.10
N ASN A 261 22.28 -28.11 -24.33
CA ASN A 261 21.70 -28.42 -23.04
C ASN A 261 21.90 -27.28 -22.04
N ASP A 262 23.11 -26.73 -21.95
CA ASP A 262 23.42 -25.56 -21.11
C ASP A 262 22.59 -24.33 -21.51
N LYS A 263 22.42 -24.10 -22.81
CA LYS A 263 21.56 -23.03 -23.32
C LYS A 263 20.10 -23.22 -22.95
N ASN A 264 19.59 -24.45 -23.05
CA ASN A 264 18.23 -24.77 -22.65
C ASN A 264 18.04 -24.59 -21.14
N GLU A 265 19.05 -24.90 -20.32
CA GLU A 265 19.03 -24.63 -18.88
C GLU A 265 19.03 -23.13 -18.57
N GLN A 266 19.89 -22.34 -19.22
CA GLN A 266 19.91 -20.87 -19.10
C GLN A 266 18.55 -20.25 -19.46
N LEU A 267 17.93 -20.70 -20.55
CA LEU A 267 16.61 -20.22 -20.96
C LEU A 267 15.53 -20.52 -19.92
N LYS A 268 15.54 -21.73 -19.33
CA LYS A 268 14.61 -22.09 -18.25
C LYS A 268 14.79 -21.19 -17.03
N LYS A 269 16.03 -20.84 -16.66
CA LYS A 269 16.31 -19.92 -15.54
C LYS A 269 15.72 -18.53 -15.81
N ILE A 270 15.94 -17.98 -17.00
CA ILE A 270 15.38 -16.68 -17.39
C ILE A 270 13.85 -16.72 -17.42
N GLU A 271 13.26 -17.80 -17.93
CA GLU A 271 11.81 -17.99 -17.94
C GLU A 271 11.23 -17.99 -16.52
N MET A 272 11.89 -18.67 -15.57
CA MET A 272 11.48 -18.69 -14.16
C MET A 272 11.53 -17.30 -13.52
N ILE A 273 12.60 -16.54 -13.76
CA ILE A 273 12.73 -15.16 -13.23
C ILE A 273 11.66 -14.25 -13.85
N ASN A 274 11.47 -14.32 -15.17
CA ASN A 274 10.46 -13.53 -15.87
C ASN A 274 9.04 -13.84 -15.35
N LYS A 275 8.73 -15.12 -15.15
CA LYS A 275 7.45 -15.55 -14.54
C LYS A 275 7.29 -14.97 -13.13
N SER A 276 8.35 -15.02 -12.31
CA SER A 276 8.35 -14.44 -10.96
C SER A 276 8.05 -12.94 -10.98
N ILE A 277 8.69 -12.20 -11.89
CA ILE A 277 8.45 -10.76 -12.08
C ILE A 277 6.99 -10.51 -12.49
N LEU A 278 6.47 -11.25 -13.47
CA LEU A 278 5.09 -11.10 -13.93
C LEU A 278 4.07 -11.34 -12.82
N ASP A 279 4.27 -12.35 -11.98
CA ASP A 279 3.41 -12.63 -10.82
C ASP A 279 3.42 -11.46 -9.82
N ILE A 280 4.60 -10.90 -9.52
CA ILE A 280 4.73 -9.74 -8.63
C ILE A 280 4.11 -8.47 -9.23
N VAL A 281 4.28 -8.24 -10.54
CA VAL A 281 3.69 -7.10 -11.24
C VAL A 281 2.16 -7.22 -11.28
N SER A 282 1.62 -8.43 -11.44
CA SER A 282 0.18 -8.68 -11.34
C SER A 282 -0.36 -8.29 -9.96
N ILE A 283 0.31 -8.75 -8.90
CA ILE A 283 0.01 -8.37 -7.51
C ILE A 283 0.10 -6.85 -7.30
N GLN A 284 1.13 -6.20 -7.84
CA GLN A 284 1.31 -4.76 -7.73
C GLN A 284 0.18 -4.00 -8.44
N THR A 285 -0.28 -4.50 -9.58
CA THR A 285 -1.40 -3.93 -10.33
C THR A 285 -2.70 -4.05 -9.53
N GLU A 286 -2.95 -5.22 -8.93
CA GLU A 286 -4.07 -5.42 -8.02
C GLU A 286 -4.00 -4.44 -6.84
N LEU A 287 -2.86 -4.35 -6.16
CA LEU A 287 -2.65 -3.44 -5.05
C LEU A 287 -2.86 -1.96 -5.44
N SER A 288 -2.41 -1.56 -6.64
CA SER A 288 -2.62 -0.22 -7.18
C SER A 288 -4.10 0.08 -7.40
N SER A 289 -4.87 -0.89 -7.89
CA SER A 289 -6.33 -0.80 -8.01
C SER A 289 -6.99 -0.63 -6.63
N HIS A 290 -6.57 -1.44 -5.64
CA HIS A 290 -7.04 -1.32 -4.26
C HIS A 290 -6.72 0.05 -3.64
N LEU A 291 -5.51 0.58 -3.86
CA LEU A 291 -5.12 1.93 -3.43
C LEU A 291 -5.98 3.01 -4.07
N GLN A 292 -6.31 2.87 -5.35
CA GLN A 292 -7.19 3.81 -6.04
C GLN A 292 -8.59 3.83 -5.42
N ILE A 293 -9.16 2.65 -5.16
CA ILE A 293 -10.46 2.51 -4.50
C ILE A 293 -10.42 3.06 -3.07
N GLN A 294 -9.39 2.74 -2.29
CA GLN A 294 -9.21 3.27 -0.94
C GLN A 294 -9.06 4.79 -0.93
N SER A 295 -8.32 5.37 -1.87
CA SER A 295 -8.16 6.82 -2.03
C SER A 295 -9.50 7.51 -2.32
N GLN A 296 -10.29 6.94 -3.24
CA GLN A 296 -11.64 7.44 -3.53
C GLN A 296 -12.54 7.35 -2.30
N ASN A 297 -12.54 6.21 -1.59
CA ASN A 297 -13.32 6.05 -0.37
C ASN A 297 -12.91 7.05 0.72
N ILE A 298 -11.62 7.33 0.90
CA ILE A 298 -11.15 8.33 1.86
C ILE A 298 -11.62 9.73 1.47
N ASN A 299 -11.49 10.11 0.19
CA ASN A 299 -11.94 11.41 -0.28
C ASN A 299 -13.45 11.57 -0.07
N THR A 300 -14.26 10.55 -0.42
CA THR A 300 -15.70 10.62 -0.13
C THR A 300 -16.01 10.69 1.37
N VAL A 301 -15.24 10.03 2.24
CA VAL A 301 -15.45 10.12 3.68
C VAL A 301 -15.02 11.49 4.24
N LEU A 302 -13.98 12.10 3.68
CA LEU A 302 -13.56 13.47 3.99
C LEU A 302 -14.61 14.50 3.55
N ASP A 303 -15.08 14.41 2.30
CA ASP A 303 -16.15 15.27 1.78
C ASP A 303 -17.43 15.14 2.63
N ASN A 304 -17.80 13.90 2.95
CA ASN A 304 -18.93 13.62 3.85
C ASN A 304 -18.70 14.21 5.26
N GLN A 305 -17.46 14.29 5.75
CA GLN A 305 -17.16 14.87 7.05
C GLN A 305 -17.41 16.38 7.05
N ASP A 306 -16.92 17.09 6.04
CA ASP A 306 -17.13 18.53 5.89
C ASP A 306 -18.62 18.84 5.75
N ASP A 307 -19.33 18.05 4.95
CA ASP A 307 -20.78 18.16 4.81
C ASP A 307 -21.51 17.87 6.13
N ILE A 308 -21.11 16.85 6.88
CA ILE A 308 -21.70 16.53 8.18
C ILE A 308 -21.44 17.66 9.19
N GLU A 309 -20.23 18.22 9.25
CA GLU A 309 -19.90 19.34 10.14
C GLU A 309 -20.75 20.57 9.81
N LEU A 310 -20.84 20.91 8.51
CA LEU A 310 -21.66 22.02 8.03
C LEU A 310 -23.14 21.80 8.36
N ASN A 311 -23.66 20.60 8.11
CA ASN A 311 -25.04 20.23 8.42
C ASN A 311 -25.32 20.24 9.92
N ILE A 312 -24.37 19.81 10.76
CA ILE A 312 -24.49 19.86 12.22
C ILE A 312 -24.50 21.31 12.71
N LYS A 313 -23.62 22.17 12.19
CA LYS A 313 -23.55 23.58 12.54
C LYS A 313 -24.82 24.33 12.14
N ALA A 314 -25.32 24.06 10.94
CA ALA A 314 -26.59 24.58 10.45
C ALA A 314 -27.78 24.07 11.28
N GLY A 315 -27.81 22.78 11.60
CA GLY A 315 -28.85 22.15 12.43
C GLY A 315 -28.87 22.71 13.86
N ASN A 316 -27.71 22.90 14.49
CA ASN A 316 -27.61 23.52 15.81
C ASN A 316 -28.07 24.98 15.79
N LYS A 317 -27.77 25.73 14.73
CA LYS A 317 -28.27 27.10 14.52
C LYS A 317 -29.78 27.12 14.36
N GLN A 318 -30.36 26.16 13.64
CA GLN A 318 -31.81 26.01 13.50
C GLN A 318 -32.48 25.62 14.82
N LEU A 319 -31.91 24.69 15.59
CA LEU A 319 -32.39 24.32 16.92
C LEU A 319 -32.39 25.52 17.88
N GLN A 320 -31.33 26.32 17.88
CA GLN A 320 -31.26 27.53 18.70
C GLN A 320 -32.29 28.58 18.26
N ARG A 321 -32.57 28.71 16.95
CA ARG A 321 -33.63 29.58 16.41
C ARG A 321 -35.01 29.08 16.79
N ALA A 322 -35.27 27.78 16.70
CA ALA A 322 -36.53 27.15 17.09
C ALA A 322 -36.80 27.24 18.60
N GLN A 323 -35.77 27.08 19.43
CA GLN A 323 -35.89 27.28 20.88
C GLN A 323 -36.23 28.73 21.23
N ARG A 324 -35.65 29.70 20.52
CA ARG A 324 -35.99 31.13 20.68
C ARG A 324 -37.39 31.45 20.16
N SER A 325 -37.88 30.81 19.09
CA SER A 325 -39.24 31.04 18.57
C SER A 325 -40.30 30.40 19.45
N ALA A 326 -40.07 29.22 20.01
CA ALA A 326 -40.97 28.58 20.96
C ALA A 326 -41.20 29.45 22.22
N GLY A 327 -40.14 30.11 22.72
CA GLY A 327 -40.26 31.08 23.81
C GLY A 327 -41.06 32.34 23.45
N LYS A 328 -41.11 32.74 22.17
CA LYS A 328 -41.95 33.85 21.69
C LYS A 328 -43.42 33.46 21.60
N THR A 329 -43.72 32.25 21.14
CA THR A 329 -45.09 31.73 21.09
C THR A 329 -45.71 31.64 22.48
N ALA A 330 -44.95 31.15 23.48
CA ALA A 330 -45.42 31.09 24.86
C ALA A 330 -45.77 32.49 25.42
N ARG A 331 -44.93 33.51 25.18
CA ARG A 331 -45.23 34.89 25.60
C ARG A 331 -46.46 35.45 24.89
N LEU A 332 -46.64 35.16 23.60
CA LEU A 332 -47.81 35.59 22.83
C LEU A 332 -49.10 35.04 23.45
N THR A 333 -49.13 33.75 23.82
CA THR A 333 -50.29 33.14 24.49
C THR A 333 -50.60 33.80 25.83
N THR A 334 -49.58 34.15 26.62
CA THR A 334 -49.77 34.88 27.89
C THR A 334 -50.38 36.26 27.67
N TYR A 335 -49.90 37.03 26.69
CA TYR A 335 -50.50 38.35 26.38
C TYR A 335 -51.94 38.24 25.90
N LEU A 336 -52.25 37.23 25.08
CA LEU A 336 -53.60 36.96 24.60
C LEU A 336 -54.56 36.61 25.75
N ALA A 337 -54.10 35.82 26.73
CA ALA A 337 -54.88 35.49 27.92
C ALA A 337 -55.16 36.73 28.79
N ILE A 338 -54.18 37.63 28.94
CA ILE A 338 -54.37 38.89 29.69
C ILE A 338 -55.38 39.80 28.98
N ILE A 339 -55.29 39.94 27.65
CA ILE A 339 -56.24 40.74 26.86
C ILE A 339 -57.66 40.20 26.99
N PHE A 340 -57.84 38.87 26.87
CA PHE A 340 -59.16 38.26 27.07
C PHE A 340 -59.67 38.43 28.50
N GLY A 341 -58.81 38.33 29.50
CA GLY A 341 -59.18 38.61 30.90
C GLY A 341 -59.67 40.04 31.10
N ILE A 342 -58.99 41.02 30.51
CA ILE A 342 -59.41 42.44 30.54
C ILE A 342 -60.73 42.65 29.80
N LEU A 343 -60.92 42.00 28.65
CA LEU A 343 -62.13 42.12 27.85
C LEU A 343 -63.37 41.56 28.58
N ILE A 344 -63.22 40.45 29.30
CA ILE A 344 -64.28 39.91 30.16
C ILE A 344 -64.61 40.89 31.28
N LEU A 345 -63.61 41.51 31.92
CA LEU A 345 -63.82 42.48 33.00
C LEU A 345 -64.60 43.71 32.51
N PHE A 346 -64.29 44.22 31.31
CA PHE A 346 -65.08 45.31 30.70
C PHE A 346 -66.51 44.90 30.33
N LEU A 347 -66.73 43.65 29.90
CA LEU A 347 -68.05 43.15 29.58
C LEU A 347 -68.93 43.02 30.84
N ASP A 348 -68.33 42.60 31.95
CA ASP A 348 -68.98 42.51 33.26
C ASP A 348 -69.24 43.89 33.88
N TYR A 349 -68.38 44.87 33.59
CA TYR A 349 -68.58 46.25 34.04
C TYR A 349 -69.72 46.98 33.32
N ILE A 350 -70.05 46.58 32.09
CA ILE A 350 -71.09 47.25 31.27
C ILE A 350 -72.45 46.53 31.30
N SER A 351 -72.47 45.27 31.74
CA SER A 351 -73.68 44.50 32.04
C SER A 351 -74.16 44.76 33.46
#